data_AF-A0A9D6W7B5-F1
#
_entry.id   AF-A0A9D6W7B5-F1
#
_cell.length_a   1.000
_cell.length_b   1.000
_cell.length_c   1.000
_cell.angle_alpha   90.00
_cell.angle_beta   90.00
_cell.angle_gamma   90.00
#
_symmetry.space_group_name_H-M   'P 1'
#
loop_
_entity.id
_entity.type
_entity.pdbx_description
1 polymer ?
#
loop_
_entity_poly.entity_id
_entity_poly.type
_entity_poly.pdbx_seq_one_letter_code
_entity_poly.pdbx_strand_id
1 'polypeptide(L)'
;MEFRKVIAARRSRRAFSVRSVEREKIERMVEAARWSPSCANRQPWRFVIVEMGAAERPALEDALETGNAWAKKAPVLIVTGARKADGALVERREYYLHDTGLATMSLLLRGVDQGLLVHPMAGWKEAPLKAALSLPEDFQPIAVVAAGYPGKHEDLDDETRKKDERPNVRKEPGEIAFLGGRFGEPFRGSLPSAPARYYETDIPLRFGDIDAMGHVNNAVTLSLFELGRVKFFAEVLGAGGVEDINFILAEANVRYRIPILLQDRVRLRMHIADLSRSSFRFLCALFDPRDGRVFTEAETVQVMYDYKTGKPRPIDASFLEKTRGYVGG
;
A
#
# COMPACT_ATOMS: atom_id res chain seq x y z
N MET A 1 1.09 5.23 3.92
CA MET A 1 0.00 4.25 3.86
C MET A 1 0.49 2.99 4.53
N GLU A 2 -0.42 2.16 5.08
CA GLU A 2 -0.01 0.82 5.50
C GLU A 2 0.38 0.00 4.26
N PHE A 3 1.39 -0.86 4.36
CA PHE A 3 2.02 -1.52 3.22
C PHE A 3 1.03 -2.39 2.41
N ARG A 4 0.15 -3.18 3.04
CA ARG A 4 -0.90 -3.94 2.32
C ARG A 4 -1.81 -3.00 1.54
N LYS A 5 -2.20 -1.87 2.13
CA LYS A 5 -2.98 -0.84 1.42
C LYS A 5 -2.21 -0.26 0.24
N VAL A 6 -0.89 -0.07 0.33
CA VAL A 6 -0.06 0.36 -0.83
C VAL A 6 -0.12 -0.67 -1.95
N ILE A 7 0.10 -1.96 -1.64
CA ILE A 7 0.08 -3.03 -2.65
C ILE A 7 -1.29 -3.10 -3.34
N ALA A 8 -2.39 -3.08 -2.57
CA ALA A 8 -3.74 -3.14 -3.09
C ALA A 8 -4.15 -1.89 -3.88
N ALA A 9 -3.77 -0.70 -3.41
CA ALA A 9 -4.07 0.57 -4.07
C ALA A 9 -3.26 0.79 -5.35
N ARG A 10 -2.11 0.10 -5.52
CA ARG A 10 -1.26 0.28 -6.70
C ARG A 10 -2.00 -0.18 -7.97
N ARG A 11 -2.39 0.81 -8.78
CA ARG A 11 -3.07 0.66 -10.06
C ARG A 11 -2.38 1.54 -11.10
N SER A 12 -2.28 1.03 -12.33
CA SER A 12 -1.74 1.79 -13.46
C SER A 12 -2.85 2.64 -14.06
N ARG A 13 -3.29 3.65 -13.30
CA ARG A 13 -4.31 4.62 -13.72
C ARG A 13 -3.70 5.66 -14.67
N ARG A 14 -4.53 6.37 -15.43
CA ARG A 14 -4.12 7.25 -16.54
C ARG A 14 -4.63 8.68 -16.42
N ALA A 15 -5.62 8.94 -15.58
CA ALA A 15 -6.11 10.28 -15.31
C ALA A 15 -5.17 11.03 -14.36
N PHE A 16 -4.26 11.83 -14.91
CA PHE A 16 -3.34 12.67 -14.14
C PHE A 16 -3.83 14.12 -14.04
N SER A 17 -3.64 14.71 -12.86
CA SER A 17 -3.71 16.16 -12.66
C SER A 17 -2.39 16.80 -13.06
N VAL A 18 -2.45 18.04 -13.56
CA VAL A 18 -1.26 18.86 -13.88
C VAL A 18 -0.60 19.47 -12.64
N ARG A 19 -1.16 19.23 -11.44
CA ARG A 19 -0.56 19.65 -10.18
C ARG A 19 0.87 19.12 -10.10
N SER A 20 1.84 20.02 -9.86
CA SER A 20 3.24 19.65 -9.66
C SER A 20 3.40 18.64 -8.52
N VAL A 21 4.37 17.75 -8.67
CA VAL A 21 4.80 16.84 -7.60
C VAL A 21 5.90 17.54 -6.82
N GLU A 22 5.79 17.55 -5.50
CA GLU A 22 6.80 18.15 -4.63
C GLU A 22 8.13 17.39 -4.76
N ARG A 23 9.25 18.12 -4.87
CA ARG A 23 10.58 17.57 -5.13
C ARG A 23 10.96 16.48 -4.13
N GLU A 24 10.63 16.68 -2.86
CA GLU A 24 10.90 15.75 -1.77
C GLU A 24 10.17 14.42 -1.96
N LYS A 25 9.01 14.40 -2.63
CA LYS A 25 8.31 13.14 -2.93
C LYS A 25 9.04 12.34 -4.00
N ILE A 26 9.60 13.03 -5.00
CA ILE A 26 10.43 12.44 -6.06
C ILE A 26 11.71 11.88 -5.44
N GLU A 27 12.38 12.64 -4.58
CA GLU A 27 13.59 12.19 -3.87
C GLU A 27 13.32 10.93 -3.03
N ARG A 28 12.22 10.90 -2.27
CA ARG A 28 11.85 9.71 -1.51
C ARG A 28 11.56 8.51 -2.41
N MET A 29 10.96 8.71 -3.59
CA MET A 29 10.73 7.67 -4.59
C MET A 29 12.05 7.07 -5.09
N VAL A 30 13.03 7.92 -5.39
CA VAL A 30 14.38 7.49 -5.79
C VAL A 30 15.10 6.79 -4.64
N GLU A 31 15.00 7.30 -3.41
CA GLU A 31 15.62 6.69 -2.23
C GLU A 31 15.05 5.29 -1.96
N ALA A 32 13.73 5.09 -2.11
CA ALA A 32 13.13 3.77 -2.01
C ALA A 32 13.66 2.81 -3.08
N ALA A 33 13.89 3.30 -4.30
CA ALA A 33 14.50 2.51 -5.38
C ALA A 33 15.98 2.18 -5.09
N ARG A 34 16.72 3.12 -4.50
CA ARG A 34 18.14 2.96 -4.13
C ARG A 34 18.35 1.83 -3.13
N TRP A 35 17.40 1.62 -2.21
CA TRP A 35 17.42 0.55 -1.20
C TRP A 35 17.01 -0.83 -1.72
N SER A 36 16.64 -0.96 -2.99
CA SER A 36 16.29 -2.27 -3.55
C SER A 36 17.50 -3.21 -3.56
N PRO A 37 17.28 -4.53 -3.41
CA PRO A 37 18.37 -5.50 -3.52
C PRO A 37 18.80 -5.65 -4.98
N SER A 38 20.07 -6.04 -5.18
CA SER A 38 20.62 -6.39 -6.49
C SER A 38 21.63 -7.51 -6.38
N CYS A 39 21.83 -8.25 -7.47
CA CYS A 39 22.84 -9.30 -7.52
C CYS A 39 24.23 -8.72 -7.22
N ALA A 40 24.94 -9.31 -6.25
CA ALA A 40 26.24 -8.83 -5.75
C ALA A 40 26.25 -7.33 -5.37
N ASN A 41 25.10 -6.78 -4.98
CA ASN A 41 24.90 -5.36 -4.65
C ASN A 41 25.35 -4.38 -5.75
N ARG A 42 25.25 -4.79 -7.03
CA ARG A 42 25.72 -4.02 -8.19
C ARG A 42 24.94 -2.73 -8.45
N GLN A 43 23.69 -2.66 -8.02
CA GLN A 43 22.82 -1.47 -8.13
C GLN A 43 22.81 -0.85 -9.55
N PRO A 44 22.47 -1.64 -10.59
CA PRO A 44 22.67 -1.24 -11.99
C PRO A 44 21.69 -0.17 -12.48
N TRP A 45 20.57 0.03 -11.77
CA TRP A 45 19.50 0.93 -12.17
C TRP A 45 19.96 2.40 -12.27
N ARG A 46 19.43 3.09 -13.28
CA ARG A 46 19.46 4.55 -13.41
C ARG A 46 18.05 5.05 -13.68
N PHE A 47 17.77 6.25 -13.18
CA PHE A 47 16.51 6.94 -13.34
C PHE A 47 16.77 8.31 -13.94
N VAL A 48 16.18 8.59 -15.11
CA VAL A 48 16.20 9.93 -15.69
C VAL A 48 14.84 10.56 -15.44
N ILE A 49 14.82 11.58 -14.59
CA ILE A 49 13.60 12.23 -14.10
C ILE A 49 13.38 13.51 -14.89
N VAL A 50 12.23 13.61 -15.55
CA VAL A 50 11.87 14.74 -16.42
C VAL A 50 10.56 15.34 -15.93
N GLU A 51 10.68 16.47 -15.25
CA GLU A 51 9.56 17.25 -14.76
C GLU A 51 8.90 18.04 -15.90
N MET A 52 7.62 18.36 -15.75
CA MET A 52 6.89 19.20 -16.69
C MET A 52 7.56 20.59 -16.78
N GLY A 53 7.80 21.05 -18.01
CA GLY A 53 8.53 22.29 -18.29
C GLY A 53 10.05 22.13 -18.48
N ALA A 54 10.62 20.95 -18.24
CA ALA A 54 12.02 20.67 -18.60
C ALA A 54 12.24 20.79 -20.12
N ALA A 55 13.44 21.20 -20.54
CA ALA A 55 13.75 21.46 -21.95
C ALA A 55 13.63 20.19 -22.82
N GLU A 56 13.96 19.03 -22.26
CA GLU A 56 13.92 17.72 -22.90
C GLU A 56 12.51 17.13 -22.96
N ARG A 57 11.57 17.72 -22.22
CA ARG A 57 10.21 17.19 -22.05
C ARG A 57 9.45 17.01 -23.37
N PRO A 58 9.42 17.99 -24.30
CA PRO A 58 8.68 17.82 -25.56
C PRO A 58 9.22 16.65 -26.40
N ALA A 59 10.55 16.53 -26.52
CA ALA A 59 11.17 15.46 -27.28
C ALA A 59 10.90 14.07 -26.67
N LEU A 60 10.92 13.97 -25.32
CA LEU A 60 10.51 12.77 -24.61
C LEU A 60 9.03 12.42 -24.87
N GLU A 61 8.14 13.40 -24.86
CA GLU A 61 6.72 13.19 -25.12
C GLU A 61 6.43 12.75 -26.56
N ASP A 62 7.22 13.21 -27.52
CA ASP A 62 7.12 12.80 -28.93
C ASP A 62 7.69 11.40 -29.18
N ALA A 63 8.56 10.92 -28.29
CA ALA A 63 9.04 9.54 -28.30
C ALA A 63 7.98 8.53 -27.80
N LEU A 64 6.92 8.98 -27.12
CA LEU A 64 5.84 8.10 -26.65
C LEU A 64 4.97 7.62 -27.82
N GLU A 65 4.53 6.36 -27.77
CA GLU A 65 3.53 5.86 -28.71
C GLU A 65 2.17 6.54 -28.49
N THR A 66 1.36 6.66 -29.55
CA THR A 66 0.06 7.37 -29.49
C THR A 66 -0.86 6.85 -28.39
N GLY A 67 -0.83 5.54 -28.11
CA GLY A 67 -1.61 4.92 -27.02
C GLY A 67 -1.22 5.37 -25.60
N ASN A 68 -0.10 6.10 -25.46
CA ASN A 68 0.41 6.66 -24.21
C ASN A 68 0.35 8.20 -24.17
N ALA A 69 -0.37 8.86 -25.08
CA ALA A 69 -0.50 10.32 -25.10
C ALA A 69 -1.06 10.91 -23.79
N TRP A 70 -1.88 10.14 -23.05
CA TRP A 70 -2.37 10.53 -21.71
C TRP A 70 -1.24 10.83 -20.71
N ALA A 71 -0.06 10.23 -20.89
CA ALA A 71 1.08 10.41 -20.00
C ALA A 71 1.70 11.82 -20.10
N LYS A 72 1.48 12.54 -21.21
CA LYS A 72 1.93 13.94 -21.37
C LYS A 72 1.36 14.86 -20.28
N LYS A 73 0.17 14.53 -19.75
CA LYS A 73 -0.46 15.26 -18.65
C LYS A 73 0.18 15.00 -17.28
N ALA A 74 0.95 13.92 -17.12
CA ALA A 74 1.61 13.62 -15.86
C ALA A 74 2.75 14.63 -15.60
N PRO A 75 2.82 15.28 -14.43
CA PRO A 75 3.82 16.29 -14.12
C PRO A 75 5.25 15.74 -14.10
N VAL A 76 5.44 14.42 -13.97
CA VAL A 76 6.76 13.78 -13.97
C VAL A 76 6.75 12.54 -14.87
N LEU A 77 7.75 12.44 -15.75
CA LEU A 77 8.08 11.22 -16.47
C LEU A 77 9.45 10.73 -16.00
N ILE A 78 9.57 9.44 -15.71
CA ILE A 78 10.81 8.84 -15.21
C ILE A 78 11.20 7.69 -16.15
N VAL A 79 12.33 7.82 -16.84
CA VAL A 79 12.88 6.71 -17.62
C VAL A 79 13.70 5.83 -16.69
N THR A 80 13.28 4.57 -16.56
CA THR A 80 13.99 3.55 -15.78
C THR A 80 14.79 2.68 -16.73
N GLY A 81 16.06 2.45 -16.45
CA GLY A 81 16.89 1.57 -17.27
C GLY A 81 18.22 1.27 -16.60
N ALA A 82 19.09 0.58 -17.32
CA ALA A 82 20.43 0.27 -16.86
C ALA A 82 21.33 -0.02 -18.06
N ARG A 83 22.65 0.04 -17.85
CA ARG A 83 23.61 -0.58 -18.76
C ARG A 83 23.78 -2.04 -18.38
N LYS A 84 23.90 -2.91 -19.39
CA LYS A 84 24.18 -4.33 -19.18
C LYS A 84 25.46 -4.57 -18.37
N ALA A 85 26.51 -3.79 -18.65
CA ALA A 85 27.81 -3.89 -18.00
C ALA A 85 27.78 -3.52 -16.50
N ASP A 86 26.80 -2.74 -16.06
CA ASP A 86 26.66 -2.33 -14.65
C ASP A 86 26.03 -3.46 -13.80
N GLY A 87 25.37 -4.45 -14.42
CA GLY A 87 24.74 -5.58 -13.74
C GLY A 87 25.61 -6.82 -13.61
N ALA A 88 25.15 -7.78 -12.81
CA ALA A 88 25.80 -9.08 -12.71
C ALA A 88 25.40 -10.01 -13.88
N LEU A 89 26.35 -10.84 -14.31
CA LEU A 89 26.11 -11.99 -15.17
C LEU A 89 26.38 -13.25 -14.36
N VAL A 90 25.33 -14.06 -14.12
CA VAL A 90 25.46 -15.35 -13.42
C VAL A 90 25.13 -16.45 -14.42
N GLU A 91 26.16 -17.19 -14.82
CA GLU A 91 26.12 -18.09 -15.99
C GLU A 91 25.69 -17.30 -17.25
N ARG A 92 24.46 -17.52 -17.73
CA ARG A 92 23.85 -16.83 -18.89
C ARG A 92 22.76 -15.82 -18.49
N ARG A 93 22.54 -15.61 -17.19
CA ARG A 93 21.44 -14.77 -16.69
C ARG A 93 21.95 -13.37 -16.45
N GLU A 94 21.36 -12.42 -17.17
CA GLU A 94 21.67 -11.00 -17.06
C GLU A 94 20.77 -10.35 -16.01
N TYR A 95 21.35 -9.94 -14.88
CA TYR A 95 20.55 -9.48 -13.72
C TYR A 95 20.14 -8.01 -13.80
N TYR A 96 20.74 -7.18 -14.67
CA TYR A 96 20.43 -5.74 -14.72
C TYR A 96 18.93 -5.46 -14.96
N LEU A 97 18.24 -6.28 -15.78
CA LEU A 97 16.79 -6.15 -16.00
C LEU A 97 15.98 -6.52 -14.75
N HIS A 98 16.32 -7.65 -14.13
CA HIS A 98 15.65 -8.11 -12.92
C HIS A 98 15.82 -7.10 -11.78
N ASP A 99 17.06 -6.71 -11.52
CA ASP A 99 17.44 -5.75 -10.48
C ASP A 99 16.79 -4.38 -10.70
N THR A 100 16.76 -3.88 -11.94
CA THR A 100 16.06 -2.61 -12.26
C THR A 100 14.53 -2.74 -12.12
N GLY A 101 13.96 -3.92 -12.38
CA GLY A 101 12.56 -4.21 -12.10
C GLY A 101 12.22 -4.13 -10.61
N LEU A 102 13.10 -4.66 -9.74
CA LEU A 102 12.97 -4.56 -8.28
C LEU A 102 13.04 -3.10 -7.81
N ALA A 103 14.01 -2.33 -8.31
CA ALA A 103 14.16 -0.90 -8.01
C ALA A 103 12.95 -0.08 -8.50
N THR A 104 12.48 -0.37 -9.71
CA THR A 104 11.27 0.27 -10.26
C THR A 104 10.04 -0.06 -9.41
N MET A 105 9.87 -1.29 -8.95
CA MET A 105 8.73 -1.62 -8.08
C MET A 105 8.79 -0.87 -6.75
N SER A 106 9.95 -0.76 -6.09
CA SER A 106 10.11 0.06 -4.88
C SER A 106 9.74 1.53 -5.14
N LEU A 107 10.20 2.10 -6.27
CA LEU A 107 9.85 3.45 -6.72
C LEU A 107 8.33 3.64 -6.84
N LEU A 108 7.65 2.69 -7.51
CA LEU A 108 6.21 2.74 -7.72
C LEU A 108 5.44 2.66 -6.38
N LEU A 109 5.81 1.73 -5.50
CA LEU A 109 5.17 1.57 -4.19
C LEU A 109 5.34 2.83 -3.35
N ARG A 110 6.52 3.45 -3.39
CA ARG A 110 6.76 4.72 -2.70
C ARG A 110 5.97 5.89 -3.30
N GLY A 111 5.70 5.88 -4.61
CA GLY A 111 4.79 6.85 -5.23
C GLY A 111 3.36 6.70 -4.69
N VAL A 112 2.83 5.47 -4.68
CA VAL A 112 1.49 5.17 -4.17
C VAL A 112 1.35 5.52 -2.68
N ASP A 113 2.35 5.19 -1.86
CA ASP A 113 2.39 5.51 -0.43
C ASP A 113 2.17 7.01 -0.13
N GLN A 114 2.60 7.87 -1.07
CA GLN A 114 2.56 9.32 -1.00
C GLN A 114 1.34 9.95 -1.70
N GLY A 115 0.38 9.11 -2.13
CA GLY A 115 -0.85 9.51 -2.79
C GLY A 115 -0.73 9.81 -4.28
N LEU A 116 0.36 9.37 -4.93
CA LEU A 116 0.57 9.55 -6.37
C LEU A 116 0.03 8.36 -7.16
N LEU A 117 -0.48 8.65 -8.35
CA LEU A 117 -0.59 7.67 -9.41
C LEU A 117 0.80 7.43 -10.01
N VAL A 118 1.09 6.17 -10.32
CA VAL A 118 2.34 5.76 -10.98
C VAL A 118 2.04 4.71 -12.04
N HIS A 119 2.58 4.90 -13.24
CA HIS A 119 2.24 4.07 -14.39
C HIS A 119 3.49 3.76 -15.24
N PRO A 120 4.09 2.56 -15.11
CA PRO A 120 5.18 2.12 -15.99
C PRO A 120 4.64 1.74 -17.38
N MET A 121 5.29 2.24 -18.43
CA MET A 121 4.91 2.06 -19.83
C MET A 121 6.07 1.48 -20.65
N ALA A 122 5.73 0.62 -21.61
CA ALA A 122 6.65 0.09 -22.61
C ALA A 122 6.38 0.62 -24.03
N GLY A 123 5.31 1.42 -24.23
CA GLY A 123 4.96 1.97 -25.54
C GLY A 123 5.67 3.29 -25.82
N TRP A 124 6.89 3.21 -26.34
CA TRP A 124 7.74 4.33 -26.73
C TRP A 124 8.75 3.87 -27.80
N LYS A 125 9.33 4.83 -28.52
CA LYS A 125 10.31 4.59 -29.58
C LYS A 125 11.72 4.77 -29.03
N GLU A 126 12.54 3.71 -29.08
CA GLU A 126 13.85 3.70 -28.40
C GLU A 126 14.82 4.76 -28.91
N ALA A 127 15.04 4.86 -30.22
CA ALA A 127 16.00 5.82 -30.77
C ALA A 127 15.61 7.29 -30.47
N PRO A 128 14.34 7.72 -30.69
CA PRO A 128 13.90 9.05 -30.25
C PRO A 128 14.04 9.28 -28.74
N LEU A 129 13.73 8.28 -27.91
CA LEU A 129 13.86 8.38 -26.45
C LEU A 129 15.32 8.58 -26.01
N LYS A 130 16.24 7.80 -26.60
CA LYS A 130 17.68 7.93 -26.33
C LYS A 130 18.21 9.29 -26.74
N ALA A 131 17.82 9.77 -27.93
CA ALA A 131 18.21 11.09 -28.41
C ALA A 131 17.66 12.22 -27.53
N ALA A 132 16.38 12.16 -27.15
CA ALA A 132 15.73 13.19 -26.33
C ALA A 132 16.42 13.42 -24.98
N LEU A 133 16.96 12.36 -24.37
CA LEU A 133 17.54 12.41 -23.02
C LEU A 133 19.06 12.23 -23.02
N SER A 134 19.71 12.32 -24.18
CA SER A 134 21.16 12.09 -24.35
C SER A 134 21.62 10.79 -23.67
N LEU A 135 20.84 9.71 -23.78
CA LEU A 135 21.17 8.43 -23.16
C LEU A 135 22.37 7.80 -23.88
N PRO A 136 23.31 7.21 -23.13
CA PRO A 136 24.41 6.45 -23.72
C PRO A 136 23.89 5.35 -24.66
N GLU A 137 24.67 5.01 -25.69
CA GLU A 137 24.29 3.98 -26.67
C GLU A 137 24.04 2.62 -26.00
N ASP A 138 24.88 2.28 -25.01
CA ASP A 138 24.84 1.04 -24.23
C ASP A 138 23.83 1.07 -23.07
N PHE A 139 23.14 2.20 -22.87
CA PHE A 139 22.06 2.29 -21.92
C PHE A 139 20.81 1.62 -22.49
N GLN A 140 20.16 0.77 -21.70
CA GLN A 140 18.92 0.12 -22.08
C GLN A 140 17.76 0.70 -21.26
N PRO A 141 16.92 1.56 -21.87
CA PRO A 141 15.65 1.95 -21.27
C PRO A 141 14.74 0.72 -21.15
N ILE A 142 14.09 0.56 -19.99
CA ILE A 142 13.20 -0.57 -19.68
C ILE A 142 11.74 -0.11 -19.63
N ALA A 143 11.49 1.05 -19.00
CA ALA A 143 10.16 1.62 -18.89
C ALA A 143 10.22 3.15 -18.80
N VAL A 144 9.14 3.80 -19.24
CA VAL A 144 8.84 5.19 -18.90
C VAL A 144 7.71 5.19 -17.87
N VAL A 145 7.95 5.76 -16.69
CA VAL A 145 6.97 5.83 -15.61
C VAL A 145 6.36 7.22 -15.58
N ALA A 146 5.04 7.31 -15.78
CA ALA A 146 4.29 8.54 -15.49
C ALA A 146 3.96 8.60 -14.00
N ALA A 147 4.22 9.75 -13.36
CA ALA A 147 3.93 9.98 -11.95
C ALA A 147 3.27 11.35 -11.72
N GLY A 148 2.29 11.39 -10.81
CA GLY A 148 1.53 12.61 -10.50
C GLY A 148 0.29 12.35 -9.67
N TYR A 149 -0.44 13.41 -9.34
CA TYR A 149 -1.69 13.29 -8.59
C TYR A 149 -2.84 12.78 -9.46
N PRO A 150 -3.84 12.08 -8.88
CA PRO A 150 -5.08 11.76 -9.58
C PRO A 150 -5.74 13.01 -10.17
N GLY A 151 -6.09 12.94 -11.45
CA GLY A 151 -6.86 13.94 -12.18
C GLY A 151 -8.32 13.54 -12.36
N LYS A 152 -9.04 14.26 -13.21
CA LYS A 152 -10.43 13.93 -13.54
C LYS A 152 -10.47 12.88 -14.65
N HIS A 153 -11.31 11.84 -14.48
CA HIS A 153 -11.53 10.86 -15.55
C HIS A 153 -12.09 11.51 -16.82
N GLU A 154 -12.84 12.62 -16.66
CA GLU A 154 -13.38 13.45 -17.75
C GLU A 154 -12.34 13.90 -18.76
N ASP A 155 -11.09 14.03 -18.33
CA ASP A 155 -9.98 14.48 -19.16
C ASP A 155 -9.41 13.37 -20.07
N LEU A 156 -9.87 12.12 -19.92
CA LEU A 156 -9.46 10.99 -20.73
C LEU A 156 -10.40 10.80 -21.93
N ASP A 157 -9.82 10.46 -23.07
CA ASP A 157 -10.59 9.90 -24.18
C ASP A 157 -11.32 8.61 -23.77
N ASP A 158 -12.38 8.26 -24.50
CA ASP A 158 -13.26 7.16 -24.14
C ASP A 158 -12.54 5.82 -24.03
N GLU A 159 -11.58 5.54 -24.92
CA GLU A 159 -10.84 4.29 -24.92
C GLU A 159 -9.88 4.21 -23.71
N THR A 160 -9.23 5.32 -23.39
CA THR A 160 -8.35 5.42 -22.22
C THR A 160 -9.13 5.34 -20.91
N ARG A 161 -10.32 5.97 -20.84
CA ARG A 161 -11.22 5.89 -19.68
C ARG A 161 -11.70 4.47 -19.41
N LYS A 162 -12.17 3.74 -20.43
CA LYS A 162 -12.57 2.33 -20.32
C LYS A 162 -11.43 1.45 -19.78
N LYS A 163 -10.20 1.68 -20.26
CA LYS A 163 -9.00 0.97 -19.76
C LYS A 163 -8.71 1.30 -18.30
N ASP A 164 -8.99 2.52 -17.89
CA ASP A 164 -8.78 2.98 -16.53
C ASP A 164 -9.77 2.33 -15.54
N GLU A 165 -11.05 2.32 -15.90
CA GLU A 165 -12.15 1.79 -15.08
C GLU A 165 -12.14 0.27 -14.97
N ARG A 166 -11.46 -0.43 -15.88
CA ARG A 166 -11.38 -1.88 -15.89
C ARG A 166 -10.89 -2.42 -14.53
N PRO A 167 -11.59 -3.40 -13.92
CA PRO A 167 -11.14 -4.00 -12.67
C PRO A 167 -9.78 -4.67 -12.87
N ASN A 168 -8.97 -4.66 -11.82
CA ASN A 168 -7.69 -5.38 -11.82
C ASN A 168 -7.99 -6.86 -11.73
N VAL A 169 -7.63 -7.61 -12.77
CA VAL A 169 -7.67 -9.07 -12.75
C VAL A 169 -6.25 -9.59 -12.54
N ARG A 170 -6.11 -10.64 -11.74
CA ARG A 170 -4.87 -11.39 -11.55
C ARG A 170 -5.18 -12.86 -11.78
N LYS A 171 -4.17 -13.62 -12.20
CA LYS A 171 -4.23 -15.08 -12.17
C LYS A 171 -4.45 -15.56 -10.74
N GLU A 172 -5.07 -16.72 -10.60
CA GLU A 172 -5.22 -17.37 -9.30
C GLU A 172 -3.83 -17.75 -8.75
N PRO A 173 -3.63 -17.77 -7.41
CA PRO A 173 -2.33 -18.09 -6.81
C PRO A 173 -1.72 -19.40 -7.31
N GLY A 174 -2.55 -20.43 -7.52
CA GLY A 174 -2.10 -21.75 -7.99
C GLY A 174 -1.58 -21.77 -9.44
N GLU A 175 -1.84 -20.73 -10.23
CA GLU A 175 -1.28 -20.60 -11.59
C GLU A 175 0.16 -20.04 -11.58
N ILE A 176 0.57 -19.37 -10.50
CA ILE A 176 1.87 -18.68 -10.40
C ILE A 176 2.77 -19.24 -9.28
N ALA A 177 2.23 -20.05 -8.38
CA ALA A 177 2.95 -20.66 -7.27
C ALA A 177 2.64 -22.16 -7.17
N PHE A 178 3.65 -22.94 -6.79
CA PHE A 178 3.58 -24.41 -6.70
C PHE A 178 4.11 -24.90 -5.36
N LEU A 179 3.43 -25.87 -4.74
CA LEU A 179 3.77 -26.46 -3.43
C LEU A 179 4.50 -27.81 -3.61
N GLY A 180 5.06 -28.37 -2.54
CA GLY A 180 5.62 -29.73 -2.56
C GLY A 180 7.04 -29.82 -3.11
N GLY A 181 7.75 -28.68 -3.23
CA GLY A 181 9.17 -28.63 -3.62
C GLY A 181 9.44 -28.89 -5.11
N ARG A 182 8.40 -28.91 -5.94
CA ARG A 182 8.49 -29.17 -7.40
C ARG A 182 7.52 -28.27 -8.17
N PHE A 183 7.84 -28.02 -9.43
CA PHE A 183 6.92 -27.34 -10.34
C PHE A 183 5.74 -28.27 -10.68
N GLY A 184 4.51 -27.74 -10.69
CA GLY A 184 3.32 -28.43 -11.20
C GLY A 184 2.24 -28.77 -10.18
N GLU A 185 2.52 -28.81 -8.87
CA GLU A 185 1.49 -28.96 -7.84
C GLU A 185 0.99 -27.58 -7.40
N PRO A 186 -0.23 -27.13 -7.77
CA PRO A 186 -0.64 -25.74 -7.58
C PRO A 186 -0.72 -25.34 -6.11
N PHE A 187 -0.22 -24.15 -5.77
CA PHE A 187 -0.39 -23.55 -4.46
C PHE A 187 -1.87 -23.23 -4.21
N ARG A 188 -2.45 -23.84 -3.17
CA ARG A 188 -3.81 -23.52 -2.70
C ARG A 188 -3.70 -22.65 -1.45
N GLY A 189 -3.92 -21.36 -1.62
CA GLY A 189 -3.92 -20.41 -0.51
C GLY A 189 -5.03 -20.76 0.51
N SER A 190 -4.69 -20.66 1.78
CA SER A 190 -5.64 -20.73 2.91
C SER A 190 -5.88 -19.36 3.56
N LEU A 191 -5.25 -18.30 3.04
CA LEU A 191 -5.44 -16.95 3.55
C LEU A 191 -6.91 -16.54 3.39
N PRO A 192 -7.57 -16.07 4.47
CA PRO A 192 -8.97 -15.73 4.41
C PRO A 192 -9.18 -14.45 3.57
N SER A 193 -10.25 -14.45 2.76
CA SER A 193 -10.82 -13.25 2.15
C SER A 193 -11.30 -12.27 3.23
N ALA A 194 -11.87 -11.12 2.83
CA ALA A 194 -12.52 -10.17 3.76
C ALA A 194 -13.32 -10.94 4.83
N PRO A 195 -13.25 -10.52 6.11
CA PRO A 195 -13.78 -11.31 7.21
C PRO A 195 -15.27 -11.55 6.99
N ALA A 196 -15.75 -12.74 7.36
CA ALA A 196 -17.17 -13.07 7.23
C ALA A 196 -18.05 -12.12 8.05
N ARG A 197 -17.50 -11.53 9.11
CA ARG A 197 -18.16 -10.58 10.02
C ARG A 197 -17.19 -9.50 10.48
N TYR A 198 -17.74 -8.32 10.72
CA TYR A 198 -17.08 -7.29 11.52
C TYR A 198 -17.73 -7.21 12.90
N TYR A 199 -16.92 -6.95 13.91
CA TYR A 199 -17.45 -6.53 15.21
C TYR A 199 -17.69 -5.02 15.17
N GLU A 200 -18.88 -4.59 15.55
CA GLU A 200 -19.23 -3.17 15.61
C GLU A 200 -19.89 -2.79 16.92
N THR A 201 -19.50 -1.66 17.48
CA THR A 201 -20.05 -1.15 18.74
C THR A 201 -20.04 0.37 18.77
N ASP A 202 -21.04 0.96 19.44
CA ASP A 202 -21.09 2.40 19.63
C ASP A 202 -20.01 2.85 20.63
N ILE A 203 -19.38 3.98 20.32
CA ILE A 203 -18.35 4.62 21.14
C ILE A 203 -18.91 5.95 21.63
N PRO A 204 -19.39 6.01 22.89
CA PRO A 204 -19.91 7.25 23.45
C PRO A 204 -18.76 8.23 23.71
N LEU A 205 -18.82 9.39 23.06
CA LEU A 205 -17.90 10.50 23.33
C LEU A 205 -18.27 11.21 24.63
N ARG A 206 -17.25 11.67 25.34
CA ARG A 206 -17.36 12.45 26.57
C ARG A 206 -16.85 13.85 26.29
N PHE A 207 -17.35 14.82 27.05
CA PHE A 207 -16.79 16.18 26.99
C PHE A 207 -15.28 16.19 27.25
N GLY A 208 -14.79 15.35 28.16
CA GLY A 208 -13.36 15.21 28.46
C GLY A 208 -12.51 14.57 27.36
N ASP A 209 -13.12 14.02 26.30
CA ASP A 209 -12.38 13.51 25.14
C ASP A 209 -11.96 14.65 24.19
N ILE A 210 -12.59 15.83 24.33
CA ILE A 210 -12.39 17.00 23.46
C ILE A 210 -11.25 17.86 24.02
N ASP A 211 -10.30 18.23 23.16
CA ASP A 211 -9.22 19.14 23.52
C ASP A 211 -9.56 20.61 23.23
N ALA A 212 -8.60 21.50 23.51
CA ALA A 212 -8.75 22.94 23.31
C ALA A 212 -9.00 23.35 21.85
N MET A 213 -8.75 22.47 20.87
CA MET A 213 -9.00 22.71 19.44
C MET A 213 -10.43 22.34 19.01
N GLY A 214 -11.26 21.86 19.95
CA GLY A 214 -12.70 21.65 19.73
C GLY A 214 -13.05 20.33 19.06
N HIS A 215 -12.13 19.38 19.00
CA HIS A 215 -12.34 18.02 18.51
C HIS A 215 -11.73 17.00 19.48
N VAL A 216 -12.05 15.71 19.27
CA VAL A 216 -11.46 14.63 20.06
C VAL A 216 -9.94 14.72 19.99
N ASN A 217 -9.28 14.64 21.16
CA ASN A 217 -7.83 14.64 21.24
C ASN A 217 -7.28 13.39 20.52
N ASN A 218 -6.27 13.58 19.68
CA ASN A 218 -5.67 12.48 18.93
C ASN A 218 -5.19 11.34 19.87
N ALA A 219 -4.59 11.65 21.02
CA ALA A 219 -4.16 10.64 21.98
C ALA A 219 -5.32 9.82 22.58
N VAL A 220 -6.48 10.45 22.79
CA VAL A 220 -7.70 9.79 23.31
C VAL A 220 -8.25 8.78 22.31
N THR A 221 -7.97 8.94 21.02
CA THR A 221 -8.46 8.02 19.98
C THR A 221 -7.96 6.58 20.18
N LEU A 222 -6.76 6.39 20.75
CA LEU A 222 -6.27 5.05 21.11
C LEU A 222 -7.12 4.40 22.22
N SER A 223 -7.58 5.18 23.19
CA SER A 223 -8.49 4.73 24.25
C SER A 223 -9.87 4.39 23.70
N LEU A 224 -10.34 5.08 22.66
CA LEU A 224 -11.58 4.71 21.96
C LEU A 224 -11.47 3.33 21.28
N PHE A 225 -10.33 3.04 20.64
CA PHE A 225 -10.06 1.70 20.09
C PHE A 225 -9.87 0.65 21.18
N GLU A 226 -9.30 1.01 22.33
CA GLU A 226 -9.22 0.13 23.50
C GLU A 226 -10.60 -0.28 24.01
N LEU A 227 -11.51 0.67 24.14
CA LEU A 227 -12.90 0.38 24.50
C LEU A 227 -13.54 -0.63 23.54
N GLY A 228 -13.31 -0.49 22.24
CA GLY A 228 -13.74 -1.47 21.24
C GLY A 228 -13.15 -2.87 21.48
N ARG A 229 -11.85 -2.96 21.77
CA ARG A 229 -11.19 -4.25 22.07
C ARG A 229 -11.72 -4.89 23.36
N VAL A 230 -11.92 -4.12 24.41
CA VAL A 230 -12.49 -4.60 25.68
C VAL A 230 -13.89 -5.16 25.44
N LYS A 231 -14.75 -4.44 24.71
CA LYS A 231 -16.08 -4.92 24.36
C LYS A 231 -16.05 -6.15 23.46
N PHE A 232 -15.14 -6.22 22.49
CA PHE A 232 -14.93 -7.43 21.68
C PHE A 232 -14.59 -8.63 22.56
N PHE A 233 -13.68 -8.47 23.53
CA PHE A 233 -13.33 -9.53 24.47
C PHE A 233 -14.52 -9.96 25.32
N ALA A 234 -15.31 -9.01 25.83
CA ALA A 234 -16.50 -9.31 26.62
C ALA A 234 -17.57 -10.04 25.78
N GLU A 235 -17.96 -9.48 24.64
CA GLU A 235 -19.12 -9.92 23.87
C GLU A 235 -18.82 -11.10 22.93
N VAL A 236 -17.60 -11.20 22.39
CA VAL A 236 -17.22 -12.27 21.46
C VAL A 236 -16.46 -13.39 22.17
N LEU A 237 -15.52 -13.04 23.04
CA LEU A 237 -14.70 -14.03 23.74
C LEU A 237 -15.31 -14.48 25.07
N GLY A 238 -16.28 -13.74 25.61
CA GLY A 238 -16.94 -14.06 26.88
C GLY A 238 -16.08 -13.69 28.10
N ALA A 239 -15.23 -12.68 27.98
CA ALA A 239 -14.47 -12.15 29.11
C ALA A 239 -15.42 -11.55 30.16
N GLY A 240 -15.34 -12.04 31.40
CA GLY A 240 -16.14 -11.58 32.53
C GLY A 240 -15.47 -10.47 33.34
N GLY A 241 -14.14 -10.37 33.24
CA GLY A 241 -13.35 -9.36 33.95
C GLY A 241 -12.07 -8.95 33.20
N VAL A 242 -11.32 -8.01 33.80
CA VAL A 242 -10.07 -7.49 33.20
C VAL A 242 -8.99 -8.58 33.17
N GLU A 243 -9.04 -9.53 34.11
CA GLU A 243 -8.18 -10.69 34.21
C GLU A 243 -8.29 -11.64 33.00
N ASP A 244 -9.42 -11.63 32.29
CA ASP A 244 -9.63 -12.41 31.08
C ASP A 244 -8.99 -11.76 29.84
N ILE A 245 -8.58 -10.50 29.96
CA ILE A 245 -7.88 -9.74 28.91
C ILE A 245 -6.39 -10.07 28.98
N ASN A 246 -6.05 -11.22 28.43
CA ASN A 246 -4.73 -11.83 28.50
C ASN A 246 -3.84 -11.50 27.29
N PHE A 247 -3.89 -10.26 26.81
CA PHE A 247 -2.97 -9.75 25.80
C PHE A 247 -2.32 -8.44 26.25
N ILE A 248 -1.17 -8.13 25.65
CA ILE A 248 -0.55 -6.80 25.67
C ILE A 248 -0.64 -6.16 24.29
N LEU A 249 -0.71 -4.84 24.23
CA LEU A 249 -0.64 -4.07 22.99
C LEU A 249 0.83 -3.86 22.62
N ALA A 250 1.30 -4.52 21.57
CA ALA A 250 2.70 -4.45 21.13
C ALA A 250 2.96 -3.32 20.12
N GLU A 251 1.97 -2.99 19.29
CA GLU A 251 2.09 -1.95 18.27
C GLU A 251 0.73 -1.28 18.04
N ALA A 252 0.73 0.02 17.78
CA ALA A 252 -0.45 0.76 17.35
C ALA A 252 -0.07 1.80 16.28
N ASN A 253 -0.72 1.69 15.12
CA ASN A 253 -0.63 2.66 14.04
C ASN A 253 -1.99 3.33 13.88
N VAL A 254 -2.04 4.66 13.99
CA VAL A 254 -3.27 5.44 13.87
C VAL A 254 -3.17 6.41 12.72
N ARG A 255 -4.23 6.48 11.91
CA ARG A 255 -4.37 7.40 10.79
C ARG A 255 -5.64 8.23 10.97
N TYR A 256 -5.45 9.47 11.37
CA TYR A 256 -6.50 10.49 11.42
C TYR A 256 -6.84 10.93 10.00
N ARG A 257 -8.12 10.81 9.61
CA ARG A 257 -8.62 11.21 8.29
C ARG A 257 -9.30 12.57 8.37
N ILE A 258 -10.24 12.71 9.31
CA ILE A 258 -11.02 13.91 9.57
C ILE A 258 -11.25 14.06 11.08
N PRO A 259 -11.39 15.28 11.61
CA PRO A 259 -11.67 15.51 13.03
C PRO A 259 -12.99 14.86 13.47
N ILE A 260 -13.03 14.35 14.71
CA ILE A 260 -14.25 13.89 15.38
C ILE A 260 -14.73 15.01 16.30
N LEU A 261 -15.97 15.47 16.13
CA LEU A 261 -16.57 16.50 16.96
C LEU A 261 -17.47 15.86 18.03
N LEU A 262 -17.74 16.59 19.12
CA LEU A 262 -18.53 16.09 20.25
C LEU A 262 -19.93 15.60 19.85
N GLN A 263 -20.54 16.25 18.85
CA GLN A 263 -21.86 15.92 18.32
C GLN A 263 -21.86 14.78 17.30
N ASP A 264 -20.69 14.31 16.85
CA ASP A 264 -20.62 13.20 15.91
C ASP A 264 -21.08 11.90 16.56
N ARG A 265 -21.78 11.08 15.78
CA ARG A 265 -22.06 9.69 16.18
C ARG A 265 -20.87 8.85 15.78
N VAL A 266 -20.20 8.24 16.76
CA VAL A 266 -19.01 7.45 16.52
C VAL A 266 -19.31 5.98 16.78
N ARG A 267 -19.18 5.18 15.72
CA ARG A 267 -19.22 3.73 15.80
C ARG A 267 -17.85 3.17 15.47
N LEU A 268 -17.44 2.16 16.22
CA LEU A 268 -16.23 1.40 15.94
C LEU A 268 -16.59 0.17 15.12
N ARG A 269 -15.78 -0.13 14.10
CA ARG A 269 -15.76 -1.40 13.38
C ARG A 269 -14.38 -2.02 13.52
N MET A 270 -14.30 -3.32 13.81
CA MET A 270 -13.03 -4.04 13.87
C MET A 270 -13.14 -5.51 13.45
N HIS A 271 -12.01 -6.07 13.02
CA HIS A 271 -11.84 -7.48 12.70
C HIS A 271 -10.36 -7.88 12.82
N ILE A 272 -10.07 -9.18 12.88
CA ILE A 272 -8.72 -9.71 12.95
C ILE A 272 -8.18 -9.90 11.52
N ALA A 273 -7.12 -9.19 11.16
CA ALA A 273 -6.52 -9.29 9.83
C ALA A 273 -5.64 -10.53 9.68
N ASP A 274 -4.90 -10.89 10.73
CA ASP A 274 -4.08 -12.08 10.75
C ASP A 274 -3.79 -12.57 12.17
N LEU A 275 -3.40 -13.84 12.22
CA LEU A 275 -3.06 -14.60 13.40
C LEU A 275 -1.65 -15.17 13.21
N SER A 276 -0.84 -15.12 14.25
CA SER A 276 0.42 -15.83 14.36
C SER A 276 0.34 -16.85 15.51
N ARG A 277 1.48 -17.40 15.94
CA ARG A 277 1.52 -18.35 17.06
C ARG A 277 0.99 -17.74 18.37
N SER A 278 1.35 -16.50 18.66
CA SER A 278 1.09 -15.83 19.95
C SER A 278 0.63 -14.39 19.79
N SER A 279 0.44 -13.91 18.56
CA SER A 279 -0.02 -12.55 18.30
C SER A 279 -1.11 -12.53 17.24
N PHE A 280 -1.88 -11.46 17.25
CA PHE A 280 -2.92 -11.21 16.26
C PHE A 280 -3.04 -9.71 16.03
N ARG A 281 -3.59 -9.36 14.87
CA ARG A 281 -3.70 -7.97 14.43
C ARG A 281 -5.15 -7.57 14.28
N PHE A 282 -5.58 -6.54 14.99
CA PHE A 282 -6.85 -5.87 14.71
C PHE A 282 -6.69 -4.75 13.69
N LEU A 283 -7.57 -4.75 12.69
CA LEU A 283 -7.86 -3.57 11.87
C LEU A 283 -9.14 -2.93 12.38
N CYS A 284 -9.06 -1.64 12.70
CA CYS A 284 -10.14 -0.87 13.32
C CYS A 284 -10.44 0.40 12.52
N ALA A 285 -11.69 0.84 12.57
CA ALA A 285 -12.11 2.15 12.07
C ALA A 285 -13.16 2.77 13.00
N LEU A 286 -13.00 4.06 13.29
CA LEU A 286 -14.05 4.91 13.84
C LEU A 286 -14.75 5.60 12.67
N PHE A 287 -16.06 5.42 12.55
CA PHE A 287 -16.85 5.92 11.44
C PHE A 287 -18.19 6.47 11.91
N ASP A 288 -18.79 7.32 11.08
CA ASP A 288 -20.14 7.82 11.29
C ASP A 288 -21.14 6.80 10.76
N PRO A 289 -22.02 6.21 11.59
CA PRO A 289 -22.95 5.20 11.13
C PRO A 289 -24.05 5.78 10.21
N ARG A 290 -24.18 7.11 10.11
CA ARG A 290 -25.21 7.76 9.27
C ARG A 290 -24.83 7.79 7.80
N ASP A 291 -23.56 8.07 7.49
CA ASP A 291 -23.07 8.29 6.13
C ASP A 291 -21.86 7.40 5.75
N GLY A 292 -21.30 6.66 6.71
CA GLY A 292 -20.18 5.76 6.49
C GLY A 292 -18.82 6.45 6.39
N ARG A 293 -18.72 7.78 6.61
CA ARG A 293 -17.42 8.45 6.56
C ARG A 293 -16.53 7.96 7.69
N VAL A 294 -15.28 7.73 7.36
CA VAL A 294 -14.28 7.23 8.32
C VAL A 294 -13.53 8.39 8.93
N PHE A 295 -13.61 8.53 10.25
CA PHE A 295 -12.89 9.55 11.00
C PHE A 295 -11.43 9.18 11.22
N THR A 296 -11.21 7.97 11.73
CA THR A 296 -9.88 7.47 12.07
C THR A 296 -9.81 5.98 11.76
N GLU A 297 -8.69 5.56 11.18
CA GLU A 297 -8.35 4.14 11.02
C GLU A 297 -7.21 3.79 11.96
N ALA A 298 -7.22 2.58 12.51
CA ALA A 298 -6.09 2.07 13.26
C ALA A 298 -5.79 0.61 12.95
N GLU A 299 -4.53 0.26 13.12
CA GLU A 299 -4.05 -1.11 13.18
C GLU A 299 -3.36 -1.31 14.51
N THR A 300 -3.66 -2.42 15.18
CA THR A 300 -3.05 -2.72 16.47
C THR A 300 -2.64 -4.18 16.53
N VAL A 301 -1.44 -4.44 17.07
CA VAL A 301 -0.92 -5.79 17.25
C VAL A 301 -1.05 -6.16 18.73
N GLN A 302 -1.76 -7.25 18.98
CA GLN A 302 -1.94 -7.84 20.29
C GLN A 302 -1.05 -9.06 20.42
N VAL A 303 -0.38 -9.22 21.56
CA VAL A 303 0.39 -10.42 21.89
C VAL A 303 -0.28 -11.07 23.09
N MET A 304 -0.73 -12.32 22.93
CA MET A 304 -1.24 -13.12 24.04
C MET A 304 -0.12 -13.27 25.07
N TYR A 305 -0.42 -12.91 26.32
CA TYR A 305 0.58 -12.73 27.35
C TYR A 305 0.12 -13.41 28.64
N ASP A 306 1.03 -14.17 29.24
CA ASP A 306 0.85 -14.71 30.58
C ASP A 306 1.49 -13.74 31.58
N TYR A 307 0.65 -13.00 32.29
CA TYR A 307 1.07 -12.01 33.29
C TYR A 307 1.74 -12.64 34.53
N LYS A 308 1.54 -13.94 34.80
CA LYS A 308 2.22 -14.62 35.91
C LYS A 308 3.67 -14.95 35.56
N THR A 309 3.91 -15.37 34.33
CA THR A 309 5.26 -15.77 33.86
C THR A 309 6.01 -14.65 33.13
N GLY A 310 5.32 -13.57 32.77
CA GLY A 310 5.90 -12.45 32.02
C GLY A 310 6.28 -12.83 30.58
N LYS A 311 5.59 -13.81 29.98
CA LYS A 311 5.97 -14.37 28.67
C LYS A 311 4.81 -14.42 27.68
N PRO A 312 5.07 -14.28 26.37
CA PRO A 312 4.08 -14.57 25.34
C PRO A 312 3.59 -16.02 25.43
N ARG A 313 2.28 -16.23 25.33
CA ARG A 313 1.64 -17.54 25.28
C ARG A 313 1.01 -17.80 23.91
N PRO A 314 0.87 -19.05 23.47
CA PRO A 314 0.14 -19.33 22.24
C PRO A 314 -1.33 -18.89 22.33
N ILE A 315 -1.89 -18.50 21.17
CA ILE A 315 -3.35 -18.35 21.01
C ILE A 315 -3.98 -19.74 21.19
N ASP A 316 -4.98 -19.84 22.06
CA ASP A 316 -5.66 -21.10 22.37
C ASP A 316 -6.78 -21.43 21.38
N ALA A 317 -7.22 -22.69 21.39
CA ALA A 317 -8.26 -23.18 20.47
C ALA A 317 -9.60 -22.46 20.65
N SER A 318 -9.94 -22.08 21.89
CA SER A 318 -11.19 -21.37 22.21
C SER A 318 -11.22 -20.00 21.53
N PHE A 319 -10.11 -19.26 21.59
CA PHE A 319 -9.96 -18.01 20.85
C PHE A 319 -10.16 -18.24 19.35
N LEU A 320 -9.42 -19.18 18.75
CA LEU A 320 -9.48 -19.46 17.31
C LEU A 320 -10.89 -19.84 16.83
N GLU A 321 -11.63 -20.60 17.63
CA GLU A 321 -13.00 -21.00 17.34
C GLU A 321 -13.94 -19.79 17.36
N LYS A 322 -13.92 -19.03 18.46
CA LYS A 322 -14.81 -17.86 18.66
C LYS A 322 -14.53 -16.73 17.68
N THR A 323 -13.27 -16.53 17.29
CA THR A 323 -12.89 -15.44 16.39
C THR A 323 -12.96 -15.82 14.92
N ARG A 324 -13.17 -17.10 14.56
CA ARG A 324 -13.09 -17.58 13.16
C ARG A 324 -13.86 -16.70 12.16
N GLY A 325 -15.06 -16.25 12.52
CA GLY A 325 -15.90 -15.41 11.66
C GLY A 325 -15.40 -13.97 11.48
N TYR A 326 -14.52 -13.50 12.37
CA TYR A 326 -13.94 -12.15 12.37
C TYR A 326 -12.52 -12.12 11.81
N VAL A 327 -11.98 -13.26 11.35
CA VAL A 327 -10.65 -13.34 10.74
C VAL A 327 -10.78 -13.18 9.23
N GLY A 328 -10.03 -12.26 8.65
CA GLY A 328 -10.01 -12.01 7.21
C GLY A 328 -9.24 -10.75 6.85
N GLY A 329 -8.56 -10.71 5.70
CA GLY A 329 -7.78 -9.54 5.31
C GLY A 329 -6.64 -9.81 4.36
#